data_AF-A0A7C5WLE0-F1
#
_entry.id   AF-A0A7C5WLE0-F1
#
_cell.length_a   1.000
_cell.length_b   1.000
_cell.length_c   1.000
_cell.angle_alpha   90.00
_cell.angle_beta   90.00
_cell.angle_gamma   90.00
#
_symmetry.space_group_name_H-M   'P 1'
#
loop_
_entity.id
_entity.type
_entity.pdbx_description
1 polymer ?
#
loop_
_entity_poly.entity_id
_entity_poly.type
_entity_poly.pdbx_seq_one_letter_code
_entity_poly.pdbx_strand_id
1 'polypeptide(L)' 'MLMIVLSGFALSSQGCRQAPLSEKDERSQFDRYDLVRDEYAPAYLEDEYGRKIPNLRGRLIGRR' A
#
# COMPACT_ATOMS: atom_id res chain seq x y z
N MET A 1 20.96 -32.24 1.12
CA MET A 1 21.09 -31.09 0.19
C MET A 1 19.73 -30.56 -0.27
N LEU A 2 18.83 -31.41 -0.79
CA LEU A 2 17.47 -31.03 -1.22
C LEU A 2 16.62 -30.35 -0.12
N MET A 3 16.71 -30.84 1.12
CA MET A 3 15.96 -30.28 2.28
C MET A 3 16.41 -28.87 2.69
N ILE A 4 17.69 -28.53 2.50
CA ILE A 4 18.22 -27.20 2.86
C ILE A 4 17.75 -26.15 1.84
N VAL A 5 17.71 -26.53 0.56
CA VAL A 5 17.24 -25.66 -0.52
C VAL A 5 15.73 -25.38 -0.38
N LEU A 6 14.94 -26.39 -0.03
CA LEU A 6 13.49 -26.23 0.18
C LEU A 6 13.16 -25.34 1.38
N SER A 7 13.94 -25.46 2.46
CA SER A 7 13.84 -24.60 3.65
C SER A 7 14.18 -23.14 3.33
N GLY A 8 15.19 -22.87 2.50
CA GLY A 8 15.58 -21.51 2.14
C GLY A 8 14.53 -20.76 1.32
N PHE A 9 13.77 -21.47 0.47
CA PHE A 9 12.75 -20.88 -0.40
C PHE A 9 11.47 -20.48 0.35
N ALA A 10 11.15 -21.16 1.45
CA ALA A 10 9.97 -20.84 2.26
C ALA A 10 10.12 -19.54 3.08
N LEU A 11 11.36 -19.13 3.40
CA LEU A 11 11.61 -17.88 4.13
C LEU A 11 11.59 -16.64 3.22
N SER A 12 11.92 -16.78 1.93
CA SER A 12 11.94 -15.66 0.99
C SER A 12 10.55 -15.24 0.50
N SER A 13 9.53 -16.09 0.64
CA SER A 13 8.14 -15.76 0.26
C SER A 13 7.40 -14.89 1.28
N GLN A 14 8.03 -14.47 2.38
CA GLN A 14 7.45 -13.52 3.35
C GLN A 14 7.76 -12.05 3.04
N GLY A 15 8.42 -11.77 1.92
CA GLY A 15 8.70 -10.40 1.47
C GLY A 15 7.42 -9.59 1.26
N CYS A 16 7.32 -8.46 1.98
CA CYS A 16 6.34 -7.38 1.77
C CYS A 16 4.87 -7.72 2.05
N ARG A 17 4.58 -8.37 3.18
CA ARG A 17 3.20 -8.60 3.65
C ARG A 17 2.49 -7.34 4.18
N GLN A 18 3.24 -6.28 4.50
CA GLN A 18 2.68 -5.03 5.03
C GLN A 18 2.65 -3.96 3.94
N ALA A 19 1.44 -3.48 3.63
CA ALA A 19 1.27 -2.34 2.75
C ALA A 19 1.94 -1.12 3.41
N PRO A 20 2.82 -0.38 2.71
CA PRO A 20 3.55 0.75 3.29
C PRO A 20 2.65 1.93 3.69
N LEU A 21 1.37 1.90 3.31
CA LEU A 21 0.40 2.94 3.59
C LEU A 21 -1.01 2.34 3.76
N SER A 22 -1.17 1.51 4.79
CA SER A 22 -2.40 0.82 5.13
C SER A 22 -3.50 1.79 5.56
N GLU A 23 -4.77 1.45 5.32
CA GLU A 23 -5.92 2.20 5.86
C GLU A 23 -5.97 2.21 7.40
N LYS A 24 -5.28 1.24 8.03
CA LYS A 24 -5.18 1.11 9.49
C LYS A 24 -4.05 1.94 10.08
N ASP A 25 -3.18 2.50 9.24
CA ASP A 25 -2.10 3.35 9.72
C ASP A 25 -2.68 4.64 10.29
N GLU A 26 -2.01 5.17 11.32
CA GLU A 26 -2.45 6.38 12.00
C GLU A 26 -2.44 7.55 11.02
N ARG A 27 -3.56 8.30 10.97
CA ARG A 27 -3.67 9.44 10.06
C ARG A 27 -2.70 10.54 10.48
N SER A 28 -1.91 11.02 9.54
CA SER A 28 -1.02 12.14 9.78
C SER A 28 -1.79 13.45 9.90
N GLN A 29 -1.15 14.47 10.48
CA GLN A 29 -1.68 15.84 10.50
C GLN A 29 -1.92 16.37 9.08
N PHE A 30 -1.11 15.92 8.10
CA PHE A 30 -1.24 16.30 6.70
C PHE A 30 -2.51 15.70 6.06
N ASP A 31 -2.83 14.43 6.36
CA ASP A 31 -4.06 13.80 5.86
C ASP A 31 -5.32 14.57 6.30
N ARG A 32 -5.31 15.12 7.52
CA ARG A 32 -6.41 15.97 8.02
C ARG A 32 -6.50 17.29 7.27
N TYR A 33 -5.36 17.93 7.00
CA TYR A 33 -5.31 19.16 6.24
C TYR A 33 -5.84 18.97 4.81
N ASP A 34 -5.40 17.92 4.13
CA ASP A 34 -5.83 17.60 2.76
C ASP A 34 -7.32 17.26 2.70
N LEU A 35 -7.85 16.58 3.72
CA LEU A 35 -9.27 16.24 3.82
C LEU A 35 -10.17 17.48 3.91
N VAL A 36 -9.75 18.52 4.63
CA VAL A 36 -10.50 19.78 4.73
C VAL A 36 -10.51 20.55 3.40
N ARG A 37 -9.52 20.31 2.55
CA ARG A 37 -9.35 20.96 1.24
C ARG A 37 -9.88 20.13 0.07
N ASP A 38 -10.47 18.97 0.36
CA ASP A 38 -10.90 17.99 -0.64
C ASP A 38 -9.75 17.50 -1.55
N GLU A 39 -8.52 17.55 -1.04
CA GLU A 39 -7.28 17.11 -1.71
C GLU A 39 -6.86 15.70 -1.26
N TYR A 40 -7.66 15.04 -0.41
CA TYR A 40 -7.37 13.72 0.15
C TYR A 40 -7.32 12.62 -0.93
N ALA A 41 -6.20 11.90 -0.99
CA ALA A 41 -6.03 10.76 -1.89
C ALA A 41 -6.41 9.44 -1.18
N PRO A 42 -7.41 8.67 -1.67
CA PRO A 42 -7.81 7.41 -1.06
C PRO A 42 -6.67 6.38 -1.13
N ALA A 43 -6.64 5.44 -0.18
CA ALA A 43 -5.60 4.42 -0.09
C ALA A 43 -5.65 3.40 -1.24
N TYR A 44 -6.85 3.10 -1.73
CA TYR A 44 -7.10 2.19 -2.85
C TYR A 44 -7.98 2.84 -3.91
N LEU A 45 -7.76 2.44 -5.15
CA LEU A 45 -8.64 2.72 -6.29
C LEU A 45 -9.23 1.39 -6.76
N GLU A 46 -10.41 1.47 -7.36
CA GLU A 46 -11.07 0.33 -7.98
C GLU A 46 -10.77 0.35 -9.49
N ASP A 47 -10.37 -0.79 -10.05
CA ASP A 47 -10.17 -0.94 -11.49
C ASP A 47 -11.48 -1.26 -12.23
N GLU A 48 -11.42 -1.40 -13.56
CA GLU A 48 -12.60 -1.68 -14.38
C GLU A 48 -13.23 -3.06 -14.10
N TYR A 49 -12.53 -3.92 -13.34
CA TYR A 49 -12.96 -5.27 -12.96
C TYR A 49 -13.34 -5.36 -11.48
N GLY A 50 -13.44 -4.22 -10.78
CA GLY A 50 -13.79 -4.16 -9.36
C GLY A 50 -12.67 -4.57 -8.39
N ARG A 51 -11.42 -4.66 -8.85
CA ARG A 51 -10.27 -5.03 -8.01
C ARG A 51 -9.73 -3.79 -7.32
N LYS A 52 -9.44 -3.91 -6.03
CA LYS A 52 -8.79 -2.87 -5.23
C LYS A 52 -7.29 -2.83 -5.50
N ILE A 53 -6.80 -1.71 -6.01
CA ILE A 53 -5.39 -1.47 -6.33
C ILE A 53 -4.87 -0.34 -5.44
N PRO A 54 -3.66 -0.46 -4.84
CA PRO A 54 -3.10 0.60 -4.01
C PRO A 54 -2.83 1.89 -4.81
N ASN A 55 -3.27 3.03 -4.27
CA ASN A 55 -3.13 4.34 -4.89
C ASN A 55 -1.76 4.99 -4.60
N LEU A 56 -0.68 4.36 -5.06
CA LEU A 56 0.67 4.86 -4.76
C LEU A 56 0.97 6.18 -5.47
N ARG A 57 0.48 6.38 -6.70
CA ARG A 57 0.74 7.61 -7.47
C ARG A 57 0.12 8.83 -6.81
N GLY A 58 -1.16 8.77 -6.45
CA GLY A 58 -1.86 9.88 -5.80
C GLY A 58 -1.25 10.25 -4.45
N ARG A 59 -0.64 9.29 -3.75
CA ARG A 59 -0.10 9.48 -2.39
C ARG A 59 1.40 9.79 -2.34
N LEU A 60 2.20 9.37 -3.33
CA LEU A 60 3.66 9.54 -3.32
C LEU A 60 4.16 10.63 -4.28
N ILE A 61 3.47 10.84 -5.41
CA ILE A 61 3.94 11.76 -6.46
C ILE A 61 3.18 13.10 -6.41
N GLY A 62 2.01 13.14 -5.75
CA GLY A 62 1.11 14.29 -5.72
C GLY A 62 0.40 14.50 -7.07
N ARG A 63 -0.78 15.13 -7.03
CA ARG A 63 -1.45 15.62 -8.25
C ARG A 63 -0.71 16.89 -8.69
N ARG A 64 0.18 16.77 -9.69
CA ARG A 64 0.77 17.92 -10.37
C ARG A 64 -0.24 18.52 -11.35
#